data_AF-A0A7H4PEG0-F1
#
_entry.id   AF-A0A7H4PEG0-F1
#
_cell.length_a   1.000
_cell.length_b   1.000
_cell.length_c   1.000
_cell.angle_alpha   90.00
_cell.angle_beta   90.00
_cell.angle_gamma   90.00
#
_symmetry.space_group_name_H-M   'P 1'
#
loop_
_entity.id
_entity.type
_entity.pdbx_description
1 polymer ?
#
loop_
_entity_poly.entity_id
_entity_poly.type
_entity_poly.pdbx_seq_one_letter_code
_entity_poly.pdbx_strand_id
1 'polypeptide(L)'
;MSGYTGDNEWKDEDHDGKQDKPVWTDYYDLYYTKKGKAQLNISQQVGKIGSIFVTGSEQTYWHTDEKDRMLQVGYNGSWNGISYSLTWNYDKSPGEDEADQIYAFNISLPIGQWLSSNHSGGYLPFGQYHQYELWHHHRPAR
;
A
#
# COMPACT_ATOMS: atom_id res chain seq x y z
N MET A 1 48.03 20.59 23.99
CA MET A 1 47.06 20.67 25.11
C MET A 1 46.20 19.40 25.00
N SER A 2 46.68 18.26 25.53
CA SER A 2 46.35 17.60 26.83
C SER A 2 44.87 17.23 26.96
N GLY A 3 44.41 16.00 27.24
CA GLY A 3 45.01 14.67 27.55
C GLY A 3 44.01 13.60 27.04
N TYR A 4 44.14 12.28 27.21
CA TYR A 4 44.83 11.43 28.19
C TYR A 4 45.34 10.18 27.47
N THR A 5 46.51 9.69 27.90
CA THR A 5 47.06 8.38 27.55
C THR A 5 46.47 7.31 28.47
N GLY A 6 46.17 6.15 27.91
CA GLY A 6 45.84 4.93 28.65
C GLY A 6 46.27 3.74 27.81
N ASP A 7 47.55 3.43 27.87
CA ASP A 7 48.16 2.21 27.37
C ASP A 7 48.10 1.13 28.46
N ASN A 8 47.46 0.01 28.15
CA ASN A 8 47.56 -1.21 28.92
C ASN A 8 47.30 -2.41 28.00
N GLU A 9 48.42 -2.93 27.51
CA GLU A 9 48.63 -4.27 26.97
C GLU A 9 48.27 -5.33 28.03
N TRP A 10 47.56 -6.40 27.63
CA TRP A 10 47.83 -7.83 27.89
C TRP A 10 46.57 -8.72 27.72
N LYS A 11 46.75 -9.76 26.89
CA LYS A 11 46.23 -11.14 26.97
C LYS A 11 44.82 -11.47 26.45
N ASP A 12 44.84 -12.07 25.27
CA ASP A 12 44.46 -13.47 24.97
C ASP A 12 43.22 -14.08 25.64
N GLU A 13 42.36 -14.56 24.73
CA GLU A 13 41.45 -15.70 24.82
C GLU A 13 40.36 -15.63 25.88
N ASP A 14 39.10 -15.47 25.44
CA ASP A 14 37.94 -16.18 25.98
C ASP A 14 36.73 -16.05 25.04
N HIS A 15 36.10 -17.19 24.75
CA HIS A 15 34.89 -17.34 23.96
C HIS A 15 33.70 -16.60 24.60
N ASP A 16 33.07 -15.68 23.86
CA ASP A 16 31.84 -14.98 24.26
C ASP A 16 31.00 -14.73 22.99
N GLY A 17 29.85 -15.39 22.93
CA GLY A 17 28.88 -15.30 21.83
C GLY A 17 28.22 -13.92 21.74
N LYS A 18 28.89 -12.99 21.08
CA LYS A 18 28.29 -11.71 20.68
C LYS A 18 27.87 -11.78 19.21
N GLN A 19 26.55 -11.77 19.03
CA GLN A 19 25.86 -11.57 17.76
C GLN A 19 26.60 -10.52 16.92
N ASP A 20 26.99 -10.92 15.72
CA ASP A 20 27.46 -10.04 14.67
C ASP A 20 26.47 -8.89 14.53
N LYS A 21 26.88 -7.70 14.99
CA LYS A 21 26.12 -6.47 14.77
C LYS A 21 26.05 -6.31 13.26
N PRO A 22 24.86 -6.30 12.63
CA PRO A 22 24.78 -6.02 11.21
C PRO A 22 25.41 -4.64 10.99
N VAL A 23 26.53 -4.62 10.28
CA VAL A 23 27.10 -3.38 9.76
C VAL A 23 26.08 -2.88 8.75
N TRP A 24 25.22 -1.97 9.18
CA TRP A 24 24.41 -1.15 8.29
C TRP A 24 25.39 -0.28 7.52
N THR A 25 25.94 -0.86 6.46
CA THR A 25 26.70 -0.11 5.47
C THR A 25 25.64 0.67 4.70
N ASP A 26 25.31 1.84 5.22
CA ASP A 26 24.59 2.88 4.50
C ASP A 26 25.47 3.30 3.33
N TYR A 27 25.44 2.48 2.27
CA TYR A 27 26.06 2.78 0.99
C TYR A 27 25.14 3.79 0.27
N TYR A 28 25.09 5.01 0.80
CA TYR A 28 24.56 6.14 0.06
C TYR A 28 25.55 6.46 -1.03
N ASP A 29 25.34 5.85 -2.20
CA ASP A 29 26.12 6.09 -3.39
C ASP A 29 25.80 7.51 -3.91
N LEU A 30 26.55 8.49 -3.39
CA LEU A 30 26.42 9.92 -3.71
C LEU A 30 26.79 10.26 -5.16
N TYR A 31 27.16 9.25 -5.96
CA TYR A 31 27.51 9.41 -7.38
C TYR A 31 26.27 9.54 -8.29
N TYR A 32 25.09 9.08 -7.84
CA TYR A 32 23.83 9.12 -8.59
C TYR A 32 22.93 10.29 -8.15
N THR A 33 23.38 11.51 -8.39
CA THR A 33 22.50 12.68 -8.21
C THR A 33 21.30 12.56 -9.17
N LYS A 34 20.06 12.56 -8.66
CA LYS A 34 18.84 12.58 -9.50
C LYS A 34 18.83 13.86 -10.34
N LYS A 35 18.85 13.72 -11.67
CA LYS A 35 18.93 14.86 -12.61
C LYS A 35 17.58 15.56 -12.78
N GLY A 36 16.52 14.78 -12.89
CA GLY A 36 15.17 15.29 -13.04
C GLY A 36 14.15 14.16 -13.06
N LYS A 37 12.95 14.45 -12.55
CA LYS A 37 11.80 13.54 -12.55
C LYS A 37 10.64 14.23 -13.24
N ALA A 38 10.15 13.64 -14.32
CA ALA A 38 8.90 14.05 -14.96
C ALA A 38 7.77 13.13 -14.48
N GLN A 39 6.61 13.70 -14.17
CA GLN A 39 5.42 12.96 -13.78
C GLN A 39 4.23 13.42 -14.60
N LEU A 40 3.42 12.47 -15.04
CA LEU A 40 2.19 12.68 -15.79
C LEU A 40 1.05 11.97 -15.07
N ASN A 41 -0.09 12.64 -14.94
CA ASN A 41 -1.34 12.06 -14.44
C ASN A 41 -2.50 12.72 -15.18
N ILE A 42 -3.24 11.93 -15.94
CA ILE A 42 -4.39 12.35 -16.72
C ILE A 42 -5.53 11.40 -16.39
N SER A 43 -6.69 11.95 -16.08
CA SER A 43 -7.93 11.19 -15.87
C SER A 43 -9.07 11.87 -16.59
N GLN A 44 -9.76 11.12 -17.44
CA GLN A 44 -10.83 11.63 -18.30
C GLN A 44 -12.05 10.73 -18.19
N GLN A 45 -13.20 11.33 -17.87
CA GLN A 45 -14.47 10.63 -17.92
C GLN A 45 -14.85 10.30 -19.36
N VAL A 46 -15.33 9.07 -19.59
CA VAL A 46 -15.77 8.59 -20.91
C VAL A 46 -17.25 8.25 -20.83
N GLY A 47 -18.08 9.23 -21.21
CA GLY A 47 -19.53 9.13 -21.14
C GLY A 47 -20.04 8.90 -19.72
N LYS A 48 -21.08 8.07 -19.58
CA LYS A 48 -21.67 7.69 -18.28
C LYS A 48 -21.21 6.33 -17.76
N ILE A 49 -20.44 5.60 -18.56
CA ILE A 49 -20.12 4.19 -18.34
C ILE A 49 -18.77 4.00 -17.63
N GLY A 50 -17.91 5.03 -17.61
CA GLY A 50 -16.61 4.92 -16.96
C GLY A 50 -15.68 6.11 -17.14
N SER A 51 -14.40 5.86 -16.84
CA SER A 51 -13.28 6.80 -16.95
C SER A 51 -12.01 6.07 -17.39
N ILE A 52 -11.20 6.74 -18.20
CA ILE A 52 -9.85 6.30 -18.56
C ILE A 52 -8.87 7.17 -17.77
N PHE A 53 -7.78 6.56 -17.31
CA PHE A 53 -6.67 7.28 -16.72
C PHE A 53 -5.34 6.78 -17.26
N VAL A 54 -4.37 7.69 -17.27
CA VAL A 54 -2.97 7.43 -17.62
C VAL A 54 -2.12 8.14 -16.59
N THR A 55 -1.22 7.40 -15.95
CA THR A 55 -0.21 7.93 -15.03
C THR A 55 1.15 7.42 -15.45
N GLY A 56 2.19 8.25 -15.37
CA GLY A 56 3.53 7.79 -15.66
C GLY A 56 4.59 8.68 -15.04
N SER A 57 5.81 8.17 -14.96
CA SER A 57 6.96 8.94 -14.56
C SER A 57 8.22 8.45 -15.23
N GLU A 58 9.11 9.39 -15.55
CA GLU A 58 10.47 9.11 -15.99
C GLU A 58 11.43 9.81 -15.03
N GLN A 59 12.39 9.07 -14.48
CA GLN A 59 13.47 9.62 -13.67
C GLN A 59 14.81 9.40 -14.36
N THR A 60 15.59 10.48 -14.45
CA THR A 60 16.93 10.48 -15.05
C THR A 60 17.98 10.69 -13.97
N TYR A 61 19.15 10.09 -14.16
CA TYR A 61 20.28 10.18 -13.24
C TYR A 61 21.49 10.80 -13.96
N TRP A 62 22.31 11.57 -13.25
CA TRP A 62 23.58 12.05 -13.81
C TRP A 62 24.56 10.87 -13.96
N HIS A 63 25.37 10.85 -15.02
CA HIS A 63 26.39 9.82 -15.36
C HIS A 63 25.89 8.46 -15.88
N THR A 64 24.59 8.27 -16.16
CA THR A 64 24.09 7.09 -16.88
C THR A 64 23.00 7.47 -17.88
N ASP A 65 22.92 6.74 -19.00
CA ASP A 65 21.79 6.79 -19.94
C ASP A 65 20.61 5.91 -19.49
N GLU A 66 20.79 5.16 -18.39
CA GLU A 66 19.74 4.32 -17.81
C GLU A 66 18.64 5.15 -17.15
N LYS A 67 17.39 4.81 -17.44
CA LYS A 67 16.21 5.56 -17.03
C LYS A 67 15.23 4.65 -16.33
N ASP A 68 14.73 5.13 -15.20
CA ASP A 68 13.60 4.51 -14.51
C ASP A 68 12.30 5.05 -15.13
N ARG A 69 11.45 4.14 -15.61
CA ARG A 69 10.21 4.46 -16.32
C ARG A 69 9.05 3.64 -15.78
N MET A 70 8.06 4.35 -15.26
CA MET A 70 6.76 3.80 -14.92
C MET A 70 5.69 4.36 -15.85
N LEU A 71 4.80 3.50 -16.34
CA LEU A 71 3.60 3.87 -17.06
C LEU A 71 2.45 2.95 -16.63
N GLN A 72 1.34 3.57 -16.22
CA GLN A 72 0.10 2.90 -15.87
C GLN A 72 -1.03 3.49 -16.69
N VAL A 73 -1.77 2.61 -17.35
CA VAL A 73 -2.98 2.96 -18.08
C VAL A 73 -4.12 2.14 -17.51
N GLY A 74 -5.28 2.75 -17.32
CA GLY A 74 -6.43 1.98 -16.89
C GLY A 74 -7.76 2.57 -17.32
N TYR A 75 -8.75 1.69 -17.30
CA TYR A 75 -10.14 1.99 -17.54
C TYR A 75 -10.95 1.46 -16.36
N ASN A 76 -11.81 2.31 -15.81
CA ASN A 76 -12.75 1.95 -14.75
C ASN A 76 -14.15 2.24 -15.23
N GLY A 77 -15.10 1.39 -14.89
CA GLY A 77 -16.50 1.64 -15.19
C GLY A 77 -17.42 1.01 -14.18
N SER A 78 -18.67 1.45 -14.22
CA SER A 78 -19.72 0.82 -13.44
C SER A 78 -21.03 0.81 -14.21
N TRP A 79 -21.77 -0.29 -14.05
CA TRP A 79 -23.07 -0.44 -14.66
C TRP A 79 -24.01 -1.21 -13.72
N ASN A 80 -25.16 -0.60 -13.41
CA ASN A 80 -26.21 -1.19 -12.58
C ASN A 80 -25.70 -1.77 -11.23
N GLY A 81 -24.75 -1.07 -10.59
CA GLY A 81 -24.13 -1.48 -9.33
C GLY A 81 -22.94 -2.44 -9.47
N ILE A 82 -22.65 -2.97 -10.66
CA ILE A 82 -21.44 -3.74 -10.96
C ILE A 82 -20.31 -2.77 -11.28
N SER A 83 -19.16 -2.91 -10.62
CA SER A 83 -17.94 -2.16 -10.97
C SER A 83 -16.94 -3.07 -11.65
N TYR A 84 -16.27 -2.56 -12.68
CA TYR A 84 -15.21 -3.26 -13.39
C TYR A 84 -14.02 -2.34 -13.65
N SER A 85 -12.81 -2.89 -13.66
CA SER A 85 -11.62 -2.16 -14.04
C SER A 85 -10.64 -3.02 -14.81
N LEU A 86 -9.93 -2.39 -15.73
CA LEU A 86 -8.82 -2.97 -16.48
C LEU A 86 -7.63 -2.04 -16.34
N THR A 87 -6.46 -2.58 -16.02
CA THR A 87 -5.23 -1.81 -15.89
C THR A 87 -4.09 -2.53 -16.60
N TRP A 88 -3.20 -1.74 -17.19
CA TRP A 88 -1.92 -2.16 -17.73
C TRP A 88 -0.83 -1.33 -17.07
N ASN A 89 0.16 -2.01 -16.52
CA ASN A 89 1.30 -1.41 -15.87
C ASN A 89 2.55 -1.83 -16.64
N TYR A 90 3.41 -0.86 -16.92
CA TYR A 90 4.72 -1.03 -17.52
C TYR A 90 5.72 -0.40 -16.55
N ASP A 91 6.69 -1.19 -16.12
CA ASP A 91 7.79 -0.76 -15.27
C ASP A 91 9.11 -1.14 -15.92
N LYS A 92 10.07 -0.24 -15.91
CA LYS A 92 11.41 -0.48 -16.42
C LYS A 92 12.42 0.18 -15.51
N SER A 93 13.17 -0.65 -14.79
CA SER A 93 14.23 -0.19 -13.92
C SER A 93 15.60 -0.14 -14.63
N PRO A 94 16.52 0.76 -14.19
CA PRO A 94 17.92 0.73 -14.58
C PRO A 94 18.57 -0.63 -14.28
N GLY A 95 19.43 -1.13 -15.17
CA GLY A 95 20.11 -2.42 -15.02
C GLY A 95 19.29 -3.66 -15.39
N GLU A 96 17.99 -3.53 -15.72
CA GLU A 96 17.20 -4.62 -16.27
C GLU A 96 17.26 -4.62 -17.80
N ASP A 97 17.23 -5.79 -18.45
CA ASP A 97 17.22 -5.91 -19.92
C ASP A 97 15.81 -5.79 -20.51
N GLU A 98 14.81 -6.34 -19.83
CA GLU A 98 13.40 -6.30 -20.23
C GLU A 98 12.54 -5.45 -19.28
N ALA A 99 11.34 -5.07 -19.72
CA ALA A 99 10.41 -4.28 -18.91
C ALA A 99 9.33 -5.19 -18.33
N ASP A 100 8.98 -4.97 -17.08
CA ASP A 100 7.90 -5.69 -16.40
C ASP A 100 6.55 -5.14 -16.86
N GLN A 101 5.67 -6.04 -17.31
CA GLN A 101 4.34 -5.70 -17.79
C GLN A 101 3.26 -6.51 -17.09
N ILE A 102 2.32 -5.82 -16.44
CA ILE A 102 1.22 -6.45 -15.70
C ILE A 102 -0.11 -5.98 -16.26
N TYR A 103 -0.93 -6.93 -16.65
CA TYR A 103 -2.34 -6.72 -17.00
C TYR A 103 -3.21 -7.22 -15.86
N ALA A 104 -4.08 -6.35 -15.34
CA ALA A 104 -4.98 -6.72 -14.26
C ALA A 104 -6.41 -6.31 -14.57
N PHE A 105 -7.33 -7.24 -14.35
CA PHE A 105 -8.76 -7.05 -14.53
C PHE A 105 -9.49 -7.37 -13.23
N ASN A 106 -10.39 -6.47 -12.81
CA ASN A 106 -11.13 -6.60 -11.56
C ASN A 106 -12.63 -6.43 -11.82
N ILE A 107 -13.46 -7.19 -11.10
CA ILE A 107 -14.92 -7.08 -11.08
C ILE A 107 -15.40 -7.09 -9.62
N SER A 108 -16.37 -6.24 -9.29
CA SER A 108 -17.07 -6.23 -8.00
C SER A 108 -18.58 -6.29 -8.21
N LEU A 109 -19.26 -7.22 -7.50
CA LEU A 109 -20.69 -7.51 -7.64
C LEU A 109 -21.45 -7.28 -6.32
N PRO A 110 -22.56 -6.52 -6.29
CA PRO A 110 -23.34 -6.26 -5.09
C PRO A 110 -24.38 -7.37 -4.84
N ILE A 111 -23.91 -8.54 -4.39
CA ILE A 111 -24.72 -9.75 -4.21
C ILE A 111 -25.94 -9.52 -3.28
N GLY A 112 -25.82 -8.62 -2.28
CA GLY A 112 -26.90 -8.29 -1.36
C GLY A 112 -28.13 -7.65 -2.03
N GLN A 113 -27.95 -6.84 -3.08
CA GLN A 113 -29.06 -6.25 -3.85
C GLN A 113 -29.78 -7.31 -4.70
N TRP A 114 -29.04 -8.32 -5.20
CA TRP A 114 -29.58 -9.37 -6.04
C TRP A 114 -30.29 -10.47 -5.24
N LEU A 115 -29.82 -10.75 -4.01
CA LEU A 115 -30.44 -11.70 -3.10
C LEU A 115 -31.63 -11.09 -2.31
N SER A 116 -31.63 -9.78 -2.03
CA SER A 116 -32.75 -9.10 -1.38
C SER A 116 -33.96 -8.93 -2.31
N SER A 117 -33.74 -8.85 -3.62
CA SER A 117 -34.82 -8.86 -4.63
C SER A 117 -35.59 -10.19 -4.70
N ASN A 118 -35.14 -11.24 -4.01
CA ASN A 118 -35.84 -12.54 -3.87
C ASN A 118 -36.44 -12.78 -2.47
N HIS A 119 -36.39 -11.80 -1.58
CA HIS A 119 -37.12 -11.83 -0.31
C HIS A 119 -38.18 -10.73 -0.29
N SER A 120 -39.19 -10.86 -1.14
CA SER A 120 -40.56 -10.42 -0.83
C SER A 120 -41.18 -11.33 0.24
N GLY A 121 -40.43 -11.61 1.31
CA GLY A 121 -40.95 -12.19 2.53
C GLY A 121 -41.39 -11.04 3.42
N GLY A 122 -42.62 -10.58 3.23
CA GLY A 122 -43.21 -9.51 4.02
C GLY A 122 -43.20 -9.85 5.50
N TYR A 123 -42.36 -9.17 6.27
CA TYR A 123 -42.50 -9.08 7.71
C TYR A 123 -42.92 -7.64 8.04
N LEU A 124 -44.17 -7.53 8.46
CA LEU A 124 -44.78 -6.30 8.98
C LEU A 124 -44.05 -5.87 10.26
N PRO A 125 -43.89 -4.56 10.52
CA PRO A 125 -43.35 -4.10 11.79
C PRO A 125 -44.42 -4.21 12.87
N PHE A 126 -44.21 -5.09 13.86
CA PHE A 126 -44.99 -5.07 15.10
C PHE A 126 -44.10 -4.66 16.27
N GLY A 127 -44.27 -3.39 16.66
CA GLY A 127 -44.74 -3.05 18.01
C GLY A 127 -43.87 -3.43 19.22
N GLN A 128 -43.23 -2.38 19.73
CA GLN A 128 -43.30 -1.91 21.12
C GLN A 128 -42.30 -2.44 22.16
N TYR A 129 -41.74 -1.43 22.86
CA TYR A 129 -40.88 -1.44 24.02
C TYR A 129 -41.44 -2.21 25.21
N HIS A 130 -40.56 -2.85 25.98
CA HIS A 130 -40.67 -2.91 27.45
C HIS A 130 -39.27 -3.08 28.06
N GLN A 131 -38.74 -2.00 28.67
CA GLN A 131 -37.59 -2.04 29.57
C GLN A 131 -38.09 -2.41 30.97
N TYR A 132 -37.54 -3.47 31.55
CA TYR A 132 -37.64 -3.75 32.98
C TYR A 132 -36.22 -3.83 33.55
N GLU A 133 -35.88 -2.92 34.46
CA GLU A 133 -34.71 -3.06 35.33
C GLU A 133 -35.23 -3.13 36.76
N LEU A 134 -35.26 -4.34 37.33
CA LEU A 134 -35.49 -4.56 38.75
C LEU A 134 -34.17 -4.40 39.49
N TRP A 135 -34.05 -3.33 40.28
CA TRP A 135 -32.97 -3.19 41.26
C TRP A 135 -33.32 -3.97 42.53
N HIS A 136 -32.54 -5.01 42.83
CA HIS A 136 -32.45 -5.55 44.20
C HIS A 136 -31.09 -5.16 44.78
N HIS A 137 -31.07 -4.12 45.63
CA HIS A 137 -29.94 -3.87 46.52
C HIS A 137 -30.24 -4.52 47.88
N HIS A 138 -29.62 -5.68 48.09
CA HIS A 138 -29.47 -6.27 49.41
C HIS A 138 -28.17 -5.71 50.03
N ARG A 139 -28.28 -4.93 51.10
CA ARG A 139 -27.15 -4.69 52.00
C ARG A 139 -27.20 -5.70 53.15
N PRO A 140 -26.13 -6.46 53.42
CA PRO A 140 -25.91 -6.99 54.74
C PRO A 140 -25.19 -5.97 55.64
N ALA A 141 -25.64 -5.91 56.89
CA ALA A 141 -25.05 -5.11 57.96
C ALA A 141 -23.80 -5.78 58.54
N ARG A 142 -22.75 -5.00 58.78
CA ARG A 142 -21.95 -4.94 60.02
C ARG A 142 -20.93 -3.81 59.92
#